data_AF-A0A1E7KBN6-F1
#
_entry.id   AF-A0A1E7KBN6-F1
#
_cell.length_a   1.000
_cell.length_b   1.000
_cell.length_c   1.000
_cell.angle_alpha   90.00
_cell.angle_beta   90.00
_cell.angle_gamma   90.00
#
_symmetry.space_group_name_H-M   'P 1'
#
loop_
_entity.id
_entity.type
_entity.pdbx_description
1 polymer ?
#
loop_
_entity_poly.entity_id
_entity_poly.type
_entity_poly.pdbx_seq_one_letter_code
_entity_poly.pdbx_strand_id
1 'polypeptide(L)'
;MRTQLNGSSSSPREGGSKANLTVHDDELGKIGNIAFQLHGRVKNKADDARGETHRAAIYLLNEGGLSDLANALLKVNESWSTQVSTLKNGFGLISNHLDFTRKAHARDEEDIVLSMNRASRITDYFHNDYDTKLV
;
A
#
# COMPACT_ATOMS: atom_id res chain seq x y z
N MET A 1 -14.86 -11.77 5.01
CA MET A 1 -13.67 -12.62 5.26
C MET A 1 -12.68 -11.85 6.14
N ARG A 2 -11.83 -12.51 6.92
CA ARG A 2 -10.98 -11.91 7.98
C ARG A 2 -9.51 -11.92 7.52
N THR A 3 -8.89 -10.76 7.32
CA THR A 3 -7.53 -10.64 6.74
C THR A 3 -6.46 -10.59 7.82
N GLN A 4 -5.68 -11.67 7.98
CA GLN A 4 -4.52 -11.66 8.87
C GLN A 4 -3.31 -11.04 8.18
N LEU A 5 -2.90 -9.85 8.64
CA LEU A 5 -1.61 -9.24 8.29
C LEU A 5 -0.49 -9.98 9.05
N ASN A 6 0.42 -10.58 8.30
CA ASN A 6 1.50 -11.41 8.84
C ASN A 6 2.47 -10.53 9.65
N GLY A 7 2.40 -10.60 10.98
CA GLY A 7 3.35 -9.95 11.89
C GLY A 7 4.69 -10.69 11.85
N SER A 8 5.74 -9.97 11.47
CA SER A 8 7.12 -10.47 11.43
C SER A 8 7.53 -11.11 12.76
N SER A 9 7.98 -12.36 12.69
CA SER A 9 8.45 -13.16 13.81
C SER A 9 9.74 -12.59 14.42
N SER A 10 9.67 -12.03 15.64
CA SER A 10 10.83 -11.98 16.55
C SER A 10 10.45 -11.70 18.00
N SER A 11 9.89 -12.71 18.67
CA SER A 11 10.28 -13.17 20.03
C SER A 11 9.15 -13.95 20.69
N PRO A 12 9.46 -15.02 21.45
CA PRO A 12 8.45 -15.79 22.12
C PRO A 12 8.02 -15.13 23.42
N ARG A 13 6.71 -15.19 23.68
CA ARG A 13 6.02 -15.07 24.98
C ARG A 13 5.42 -13.70 25.30
N GLU A 14 4.15 -13.53 24.94
CA GLU A 14 3.02 -13.44 25.89
C GLU A 14 1.70 -13.43 25.11
N GLY A 15 0.66 -14.01 25.70
CA GLY A 15 -0.63 -14.25 25.06
C GLY A 15 -1.37 -12.97 24.67
N GLY A 16 -1.07 -12.43 23.50
CA GLY A 16 -1.94 -11.50 22.80
C GLY A 16 -2.94 -12.31 21.98
N SER A 17 -4.22 -12.23 22.32
CA SER A 17 -5.32 -12.60 21.43
C SER A 17 -4.94 -12.19 20.01
N LYS A 18 -4.93 -13.14 19.06
CA LYS A 18 -4.81 -12.83 17.63
C LYS A 18 -5.96 -11.89 17.28
N ALA A 19 -5.73 -10.59 17.44
CA ALA A 19 -6.70 -9.55 17.16
C ALA A 19 -7.03 -9.74 15.69
N ASN A 20 -8.25 -10.18 15.44
CA ASN A 20 -8.66 -10.51 14.10
C ASN A 20 -8.90 -9.21 13.36
N LEU A 21 -7.84 -8.71 12.70
CA LEU A 21 -7.87 -7.50 11.90
C LEU A 21 -8.82 -7.77 10.73
N THR A 22 -10.09 -7.41 10.91
CA THR A 22 -11.08 -7.47 9.86
C THR A 22 -11.00 -6.14 9.15
N VAL A 23 -10.44 -6.12 7.94
CA VAL A 23 -10.33 -4.90 7.12
C VAL A 23 -11.22 -5.08 5.90
N HIS A 24 -12.01 -4.06 5.60
CA HIS A 24 -12.94 -4.08 4.46
C HIS A 24 -12.27 -3.55 3.19
N ASP A 25 -12.75 -4.00 2.04
CA ASP A 25 -12.15 -3.65 0.74
C ASP A 25 -12.19 -2.14 0.46
N ASP A 26 -13.26 -1.46 0.90
CA ASP A 26 -13.39 -0.02 0.76
C ASP A 26 -12.37 0.75 1.62
N GLU A 27 -12.01 0.21 2.79
CA GLU A 27 -10.98 0.77 3.66
C GLU A 27 -9.58 0.64 3.02
N LEU A 28 -9.27 -0.52 2.43
CA LEU A 28 -8.02 -0.72 1.69
C LEU A 28 -7.93 0.20 0.47
N GLY A 29 -9.03 0.36 -0.27
CA GLY A 29 -9.12 1.29 -1.40
C GLY A 29 -8.91 2.75 -0.99
N LYS A 30 -9.49 3.18 0.14
CA LYS A 30 -9.28 4.52 0.71
C LYS A 30 -7.82 4.75 1.09
N ILE A 31 -7.18 3.80 1.78
CA ILE A 31 -5.77 3.91 2.17
C ILE A 31 -4.86 3.97 0.94
N GLY A 32 -5.10 3.12 -0.06
CA GLY A 32 -4.36 3.13 -1.32
C GLY A 32 -4.46 4.49 -2.03
N ASN A 33 -5.66 5.06 -2.11
CA ASN A 33 -5.87 6.39 -2.69
C ASN A 33 -5.17 7.51 -1.90
N ILE A 34 -5.20 7.46 -0.56
CA ILE A 34 -4.46 8.42 0.28
C ILE A 34 -2.95 8.31 0.03
N ALA A 35 -2.40 7.09 -0.04
CA ALA A 35 -0.99 6.86 -0.33
C ALA A 35 -0.60 7.41 -1.72
N PHE A 36 -1.45 7.21 -2.72
CA PHE A 36 -1.24 7.76 -4.06
C PHE A 36 -1.25 9.31 -4.08
N GLN A 37 -2.21 9.93 -3.40
CA GLN A 37 -2.26 11.38 -3.27
C GLN A 37 -1.06 11.94 -2.52
N LEU A 38 -0.64 11.27 -1.44
CA LEU A 38 0.54 11.67 -0.67
C LEU A 38 1.81 11.55 -1.50
N HIS A 39 1.95 10.49 -2.28
CA HIS A 39 3.05 10.34 -3.25
C HIS A 39 3.13 11.54 -4.21
N GLY A 40 2.01 11.94 -4.81
CA GLY A 40 1.96 13.10 -5.71
C GLY A 40 2.29 14.42 -5.01
N ARG A 41 1.73 14.66 -3.81
CA ARG A 41 2.00 15.87 -3.02
C ARG A 41 3.46 15.96 -2.58
N VAL A 42 4.02 14.86 -2.08
CA VAL A 42 5.42 14.78 -1.66
C VAL A 42 6.34 15.03 -2.84
N LYS A 43 6.06 14.45 -4.01
CA LYS A 43 6.84 14.74 -5.22
C LYS A 43 6.92 16.24 -5.50
N ASN A 44 5.77 16.92 -5.63
CA ASN A 44 5.76 18.33 -6.01
C ASN A 44 6.38 19.22 -4.93
N LYS A 45 5.97 19.06 -3.67
CA LYS A 45 6.44 19.92 -2.58
C LYS A 45 7.89 19.68 -2.21
N ALA A 46 8.39 18.46 -2.37
CA ALA A 46 9.79 18.19 -2.14
C ALA A 46 10.68 18.74 -3.25
N ASP A 47 10.22 18.72 -4.50
CA ASP A 47 10.94 19.31 -5.62
C ASP A 47 11.01 20.85 -5.47
N ASP A 48 9.93 21.49 -5.04
CA ASP A 48 9.90 22.93 -4.70
C ASP A 48 10.94 23.26 -3.62
N ALA A 49 10.88 22.57 -2.47
CA ALA A 49 11.79 22.79 -1.34
C ALA A 49 13.27 22.57 -1.73
N ARG A 50 13.54 21.55 -2.55
CA ARG A 50 14.87 21.29 -3.10
C ARG A 50 15.35 22.44 -3.98
N GLY A 51 14.48 22.94 -4.86
CA GLY A 51 14.80 24.04 -5.77
C GLY A 51 15.06 25.36 -5.05
N GLU A 52 14.27 25.70 -4.03
CA GLU A 52 14.47 26.89 -3.20
C GLU A 52 15.76 26.79 -2.36
N THR A 53 16.00 25.63 -1.73
CA THR A 53 17.22 25.40 -0.92
C THR A 53 18.47 25.49 -1.77
N HIS A 54 18.46 24.91 -2.98
CA HIS A 54 19.58 25.02 -3.90
C HIS A 54 19.82 26.47 -4.33
N ARG A 55 18.77 27.22 -4.69
CA ARG A 55 18.90 28.65 -5.06
C ARG A 55 19.47 29.48 -3.92
N ALA A 56 19.01 29.27 -2.69
CA ALA A 56 19.55 29.94 -1.52
C ALA A 56 21.04 29.63 -1.31
N ALA A 57 21.44 28.36 -1.47
CA ALA A 57 22.85 27.97 -1.36
C ALA A 57 23.73 28.64 -2.42
N ILE A 58 23.29 28.67 -3.68
CA ILE A 58 24.03 29.34 -4.77
C ILE A 58 24.12 30.85 -4.54
N TYR A 59 23.06 31.48 -4.06
CA TYR A 59 23.11 32.91 -3.69
C TYR A 59 24.13 33.16 -2.58
N LEU A 60 24.15 32.34 -1.53
CA LEU A 60 25.12 32.48 -0.44
C LEU A 60 26.56 32.25 -0.88
N LEU A 61 26.77 31.40 -1.88
CA LEU A 61 28.08 31.11 -2.46
C LEU A 61 28.60 32.28 -3.31
N ASN A 62 27.73 32.87 -4.15
CA ASN A 62 28.13 33.87 -5.15
C ASN A 62 28.05 35.30 -4.63
N GLU A 63 27.00 35.62 -3.89
CA GLU A 63 26.67 37.00 -3.48
C GLU A 63 26.79 37.20 -1.96
N GLY A 64 26.51 36.15 -1.18
CA GLY A 64 26.43 36.25 0.28
C GLY A 64 27.75 36.09 1.04
N GLY A 65 28.83 35.67 0.38
CA GLY A 65 30.15 35.48 1.01
C GLY A 65 30.20 34.41 2.11
N LEU A 66 29.19 33.53 2.19
CA LEU A 66 28.99 32.54 3.26
C LEU A 66 29.21 31.12 2.73
N SER A 67 30.41 30.83 2.24
CA SER A 67 30.74 29.57 1.54
C SER A 67 30.47 28.32 2.37
N ASP A 68 30.77 28.36 3.67
CA ASP A 68 30.60 27.19 4.54
C ASP A 68 29.13 26.86 4.77
N LEU A 69 28.30 27.90 4.94
CA LEU A 69 26.84 27.75 5.06
C LEU A 69 26.23 27.29 3.73
N ALA A 70 26.69 27.83 2.60
CA ALA A 70 26.27 27.38 1.27
C ALA A 70 26.56 25.89 1.06
N ASN A 71 27.78 25.44 1.39
CA ASN A 71 28.17 24.04 1.29
C ASN A 71 27.34 23.14 2.22
N ALA A 72 27.05 23.58 3.44
CA ALA A 72 26.17 22.87 4.36
C ALA A 72 24.74 22.72 3.80
N LEU A 73 24.18 23.78 3.21
CA LEU A 73 22.86 23.72 2.56
C LEU A 73 22.83 22.80 1.35
N LEU A 74 23.88 22.76 0.53
CA LEU A 74 23.98 21.81 -0.58
C LEU A 74 23.98 20.36 -0.08
N LYS A 75 24.69 20.07 1.01
CA LYS A 75 24.70 18.73 1.63
C LYS A 75 23.35 18.34 2.23
N VAL A 76 22.65 19.29 2.84
CA VAL A 76 21.26 19.09 3.29
C VAL A 76 20.34 18.82 2.11
N ASN A 77 20.49 19.56 1.01
CA ASN A 77 19.70 19.40 -0.21
C ASN A 77 19.89 18.02 -0.88
N GLU A 78 21.10 17.47 -0.83
CA GLU A 78 21.39 16.10 -1.27
C GLU A 78 20.70 15.07 -0.36
N SER A 79 20.84 15.22 0.97
CA SER A 79 20.22 14.32 1.94
C SER A 79 18.68 14.32 1.83
N TRP A 80 18.10 15.50 1.62
CA TRP A 80 16.67 15.69 1.33
C TRP A 80 16.22 14.87 0.12
N SER A 81 16.97 14.95 -0.98
CA SER A 81 16.65 14.22 -2.22
C SER A 81 16.61 12.70 -1.99
N THR A 82 17.55 12.17 -1.21
CA THR A 82 17.59 10.75 -0.84
C THR A 82 16.37 10.35 -0.01
N GLN A 83 16.05 11.10 1.06
CA GLN A 83 14.93 10.79 1.95
C GLN A 83 13.58 10.84 1.22
N VAL A 84 13.38 11.86 0.37
CA VAL A 84 12.17 12.01 -0.44
C VAL A 84 12.03 10.85 -1.43
N SER A 85 13.13 10.37 -2.01
CA SER A 85 13.12 9.19 -2.88
C SER A 85 12.62 7.95 -2.13
N THR A 86 13.16 7.71 -0.93
CA THR A 86 12.72 6.59 -0.08
C THR A 86 11.23 6.67 0.26
N LEU A 87 10.73 7.85 0.63
CA LEU A 87 9.30 8.04 0.92
C LEU A 87 8.41 7.80 -0.30
N LYS A 88 8.80 8.32 -1.47
CA LYS A 88 8.05 8.10 -2.71
C LYS A 88 7.97 6.63 -3.06
N ASN A 89 9.10 5.91 -2.96
CA ASN A 89 9.14 4.47 -3.18
C ASN A 89 8.24 3.72 -2.19
N GLY A 90 8.28 4.09 -0.89
CA GLY A 90 7.42 3.51 0.13
C GLY A 90 5.93 3.67 -0.17
N PHE A 91 5.48 4.89 -0.53
CA PHE A 91 4.07 5.12 -0.89
C PHE A 91 3.65 4.39 -2.17
N GLY A 92 4.53 4.33 -3.17
CA GLY A 92 4.30 3.55 -4.39
C GLY A 92 4.15 2.06 -4.08
N LEU A 93 5.03 1.49 -3.26
CA LEU A 93 4.97 0.10 -2.84
C LEU A 93 3.68 -0.21 -2.05
N ILE A 94 3.29 0.64 -1.09
CA ILE A 94 2.05 0.48 -0.33
C ILE A 94 0.83 0.52 -1.25
N SER A 95 0.77 1.52 -2.14
CA SER A 95 -0.35 1.67 -3.08
C SER A 95 -0.48 0.45 -3.99
N ASN A 96 0.65 -0.05 -4.52
CA ASN A 96 0.66 -1.22 -5.40
C ASN A 96 0.28 -2.50 -4.63
N HIS A 97 0.79 -2.68 -3.41
CA HIS A 97 0.46 -3.83 -2.58
C HIS A 97 -1.04 -3.87 -2.24
N LEU A 98 -1.62 -2.74 -1.84
CA LEU A 98 -3.05 -2.67 -1.52
C LEU A 98 -3.95 -2.94 -2.74
N ASP A 99 -3.59 -2.40 -3.91
CA ASP A 99 -4.32 -2.70 -5.14
C ASP A 99 -4.23 -4.18 -5.54
N PHE A 100 -3.05 -4.80 -5.36
CA PHE A 100 -2.86 -6.23 -5.57
C PHE A 100 -3.73 -7.06 -4.61
N THR A 101 -3.68 -6.78 -3.30
CA THR A 101 -4.48 -7.49 -2.28
C THR A 101 -5.97 -7.43 -2.60
N ARG A 102 -6.48 -6.26 -2.99
CA ARG A 102 -7.87 -6.10 -3.41
C ARG A 102 -8.22 -6.95 -4.63
N LYS A 103 -7.40 -6.92 -5.68
CA LYS A 103 -7.62 -7.71 -6.91
C LYS A 103 -7.59 -9.21 -6.64
N ALA A 104 -6.67 -9.67 -5.79
CA ALA A 104 -6.57 -11.07 -5.40
C ALA A 104 -7.85 -11.52 -4.68
N HIS A 105 -8.35 -10.74 -3.71
CA HIS A 105 -9.58 -11.06 -3.00
C HIS A 105 -10.83 -11.05 -3.88
N ALA A 106 -10.95 -10.10 -4.82
CA ALA A 106 -12.06 -10.10 -5.76
C ALA A 106 -12.09 -11.39 -6.60
N ARG A 107 -10.91 -11.87 -7.02
CA ARG A 107 -10.78 -13.14 -7.76
C ARG A 107 -11.13 -14.35 -6.90
N ASP A 108 -10.66 -14.39 -5.65
CA ASP A 108 -10.98 -15.46 -4.72
C ASP A 108 -12.50 -15.56 -4.45
N GLU A 109 -13.19 -14.41 -4.34
CA GLU A 109 -14.65 -14.39 -4.17
C GLU A 109 -15.39 -14.92 -5.40
N GLU A 110 -14.95 -14.55 -6.61
CA GLU A 110 -15.49 -15.12 -7.86
C GLU A 110 -15.31 -16.64 -7.91
N ASP A 111 -14.12 -17.14 -7.57
CA ASP A 111 -13.82 -18.57 -7.55
C ASP A 111 -14.65 -19.32 -6.50
N ILE A 112 -14.86 -18.73 -5.30
CA ILE A 112 -15.74 -19.27 -4.26
C ILE A 112 -17.18 -19.34 -4.77
N VAL A 113 -17.74 -18.24 -5.29
CA VAL A 113 -19.11 -18.19 -5.81
C VAL A 113 -19.31 -19.22 -6.93
N LEU A 114 -18.35 -19.33 -7.85
CA LEU A 114 -18.39 -20.34 -8.91
C LEU A 114 -18.35 -21.76 -8.34
N SER A 115 -17.52 -22.03 -7.33
CA SER A 115 -17.44 -23.35 -6.69
C SER A 115 -18.74 -23.71 -5.95
N MET A 116 -19.35 -22.75 -5.24
CA MET A 116 -20.61 -22.93 -4.52
C MET A 116 -21.76 -23.18 -5.50
N ASN A 117 -21.82 -22.43 -6.61
CA ASN A 117 -22.81 -22.65 -7.67
C ASN A 117 -22.66 -24.04 -8.31
N ARG A 118 -21.42 -24.50 -8.54
CA ARG A 118 -21.17 -25.86 -9.04
C ARG A 118 -21.62 -26.93 -8.04
N ALA A 119 -21.30 -26.76 -6.75
CA ALA A 119 -21.72 -27.67 -5.71
C ALA A 119 -23.26 -27.74 -5.60
N SER A 120 -23.95 -26.60 -5.64
CA SER A 120 -25.42 -26.53 -5.64
C SER A 120 -26.02 -27.30 -6.83
N ARG A 121 -25.49 -27.09 -8.04
CA ARG A 121 -25.96 -27.81 -9.22
C ARG A 121 -25.78 -29.33 -9.11
N ILE A 122 -24.67 -29.78 -8.52
CA ILE A 122 -24.43 -31.20 -8.26
C ILE A 122 -25.50 -31.74 -7.30
N THR A 123 -25.82 -31.01 -6.23
CA THR A 123 -26.89 -31.38 -5.30
C THR A 123 -28.25 -31.48 -5.99
N ASP A 124 -28.57 -30.56 -6.91
CA ASP A 124 -29.82 -30.59 -7.68
C ASP A 124 -29.91 -31.84 -8.58
N TYR A 125 -28.81 -32.22 -9.24
CA TYR A 125 -28.76 -33.45 -10.04
C TYR A 125 -29.00 -34.70 -9.18
N PHE A 126 -28.37 -34.79 -8.02
CA PHE A 126 -28.59 -35.91 -7.11
C PHE A 126 -30.04 -35.98 -6.63
N HIS A 127 -30.68 -34.84 -6.29
CA HIS A 127 -32.09 -34.85 -5.87
C HIS A 127 -33.06 -35.24 -7.01
N ASN A 128 -32.82 -34.79 -8.25
CA ASN A 128 -33.66 -35.15 -9.40
C ASN A 128 -33.54 -36.63 -9.80
N ASP A 129 -32.37 -37.25 -9.63
CA ASP A 129 -32.16 -38.67 -9.89
C ASP A 129 -32.89 -39.59 -8.88
N TYR A 130 -33.19 -39.10 -7.68
CA TYR A 130 -34.02 -39.84 -6.70
C TYR A 130 -35.52 -39.71 -7.00
N ASP A 131 -35.98 -38.57 -7.53
CA ASP A 131 -37.39 -38.37 -7.89
C ASP A 131 -37.81 -39.11 -9.17
N THR A 132 -36.87 -39.36 -10.09
CA THR A 132 -37.15 -40.05 -11.37
C THR A 132 -37.13 -41.58 -11.29
N LYS A 133 -36.74 -42.16 -10.14
CA LYS A 133 -36.70 -43.63 -9.93
C LYS A 133 -37.84 -44.20 -9.09
N LEU A 134 -38.86 -43.39 -8.77
CA LEU A 134 -40.02 -43.79 -7.96
C LEU A 134 -41.35 -43.89 -8.75
N VAL A 135 -41.30 -44.05 -10.07
CA VAL A 135 -42.49 -44.36 -10.92
C VAL A 135 -42.34 -45.73 -11.57
#